data_AF-A0A259D3X0-F1
#
_entry.id   AF-A0A259D3X0-F1
#
_cell.length_a   1.000
_cell.length_b   1.000
_cell.length_c   1.000
_cell.angle_alpha   90.00
_cell.angle_beta   90.00
_cell.angle_gamma   90.00
#
_symmetry.space_group_name_H-M   'P 1'
#
loop_
_entity.id
_entity.type
_entity.pdbx_description
1 polymer ?
#
loop_
_entity_poly.entity_id
_entity_poly.type
_entity_poly.pdbx_seq_one_letter_code
_entity_poly.pdbx_strand_id
1 'polypeptide(L)'
;MSVNTVRRTVLSLFALAPFSGLVACGYRLRGMVDLPFKVIAITGSPSPPLRADLQTSILTGTDAKIAINPKDADLILDITSDLNGREILAYNSNGQVSAYRL
;
A
#
# COMPACT_ATOMS: atom_id res chain seq x y z
N MET A 1 57.14 23.79 10.11
CA MET A 1 56.12 23.31 9.15
C MET A 1 54.85 24.11 9.38
N SER A 2 54.60 25.16 8.59
CA SER A 2 53.40 26.00 8.75
C SER A 2 52.19 25.23 8.22
N VAL A 3 51.30 24.83 9.11
CA VAL A 3 50.05 24.15 8.73
C VAL A 3 49.15 25.22 8.10
N ASN A 4 48.91 25.13 6.79
CA ASN A 4 48.04 26.08 6.10
C ASN A 4 46.57 25.80 6.47
N THR A 5 46.12 26.43 7.57
CA THR A 5 44.79 26.24 8.17
C THR A 5 43.67 26.46 7.15
N VAL A 6 43.84 27.40 6.20
CA VAL A 6 42.88 27.69 5.13
C VAL A 6 42.73 26.50 4.17
N ARG A 7 43.83 25.85 3.80
CA ARG A 7 43.79 24.66 2.94
C ARG A 7 43.14 23.47 3.65
N ARG A 8 43.35 23.36 4.96
CA ARG A 8 42.78 22.30 5.80
C ARG A 8 41.26 22.48 5.97
N THR A 9 40.77 23.70 6.14
CA THR A 9 39.33 23.99 6.26
C THR A 9 38.58 23.77 4.94
N VAL A 10 39.20 24.15 3.80
CA VAL A 10 38.61 23.89 2.47
C VAL A 10 38.50 22.39 2.18
N LEU A 11 39.53 21.61 2.50
CA LEU A 11 39.52 20.15 2.32
C LEU A 11 38.48 19.47 3.24
N SER A 12 38.33 19.93 4.48
CA SER A 12 37.28 19.40 5.36
C SER A 12 35.87 19.70 4.87
N LEU A 13 35.63 20.88 4.30
CA LEU A 13 34.31 21.25 3.77
C LEU A 13 33.94 20.40 2.55
N PHE A 14 34.91 20.11 1.67
CA PHE A 14 34.71 19.25 0.51
C PHE A 14 34.45 17.78 0.89
N ALA A 15 35.07 17.31 1.98
CA ALA A 15 34.85 15.96 2.50
C ALA A 15 33.46 15.78 3.17
N LEU A 16 32.87 16.84 3.73
CA LEU A 16 31.53 16.79 4.34
C LEU A 16 30.38 17.06 3.35
N ALA A 17 30.64 17.65 2.18
CA ALA A 17 29.64 17.90 1.14
C ALA A 17 28.80 16.66 0.72
N PRO A 18 29.37 15.46 0.47
CA PRO A 18 28.58 14.31 0.02
C PRO A 18 27.65 13.72 1.08
N PHE A 19 27.86 14.01 2.38
CA PHE A 19 26.95 13.55 3.44
C PHE A 19 25.58 14.24 3.39
N SER A 20 25.49 15.45 2.82
CA SER A 20 24.22 16.17 2.66
C SER A 20 23.29 15.53 1.61
N GLY A 21 23.84 14.77 0.65
CA GLY A 21 23.07 14.09 -0.39
C GLY A 21 22.30 12.86 0.09
N LEU A 22 22.71 12.26 1.22
CA LEU A 22 22.07 11.04 1.76
C LEU A 22 20.66 11.30 2.32
N VAL A 23 20.34 12.55 2.68
CA VAL A 23 18.99 12.94 3.14
C VAL A 23 18.12 13.49 1.99
N ALA A 24 18.71 13.74 0.82
CA ALA A 24 18.06 14.42 -0.30
C ALA A 24 17.31 13.50 -1.28
N CYS A 25 17.42 12.17 -1.17
CA CYS A 25 16.72 11.24 -2.08
C CYS A 25 15.19 11.16 -1.85
N GLY A 26 14.61 12.00 -0.99
CA GLY A 26 13.16 12.22 -0.93
C GLY A 26 12.33 10.99 -0.54
N TYR A 27 12.98 9.93 -0.04
CA TYR A 27 12.29 8.73 0.40
C TYR A 27 11.39 9.06 1.58
N ARG A 28 10.08 9.06 1.35
CA ARG A 28 9.07 9.19 2.39
C ARG A 28 8.44 7.83 2.62
N LEU A 29 8.42 7.40 3.87
CA LEU A 29 7.61 6.25 4.27
C LEU A 29 6.14 6.58 3.95
N ARG A 30 5.46 5.67 3.27
CA ARG A 30 4.06 5.87 2.83
C ARG A 30 3.12 6.21 4.01
N GLY A 31 3.44 5.74 5.22
CA GLY A 31 2.60 5.92 6.40
C GLY A 31 1.23 5.29 6.21
N MET A 32 0.31 5.54 7.15
CA MET A 32 -1.10 5.25 6.94
C MET A 32 -1.68 6.24 5.93
N VAL A 33 -2.63 5.78 5.11
CA VAL A 33 -3.31 6.64 4.15
C VAL A 33 -4.32 7.50 4.89
N ASP A 34 -4.14 8.81 4.83
CA ASP A 34 -5.12 9.78 5.33
C ASP A 34 -6.22 9.94 4.27
N LEU A 35 -7.43 9.49 4.60
CA LEU A 35 -8.59 9.57 3.72
C LEU A 35 -9.43 10.81 4.11
N PRO A 36 -9.93 11.58 3.14
CA PRO A 36 -10.78 12.75 3.43
C PRO A 36 -12.16 12.35 3.98
N PHE A 37 -12.52 11.07 3.94
CA PHE A 37 -13.76 10.49 4.44
C PHE A 37 -13.50 9.59 5.65
N LYS A 38 -14.33 9.71 6.68
CA LYS A 38 -14.13 9.00 7.95
C LYS A 38 -15.03 7.78 8.08
N VAL A 39 -16.14 7.74 7.36
CA VAL A 39 -17.12 6.66 7.47
C VAL A 39 -17.41 6.08 6.09
N ILE A 40 -17.17 4.79 5.93
CA ILE A 40 -17.36 4.05 4.67
C ILE A 40 -18.46 3.01 4.87
N ALA A 41 -19.44 2.95 3.97
CA ALA A 41 -20.40 1.84 3.91
C ALA A 41 -20.05 0.91 2.76
N ILE A 42 -20.05 -0.41 3.03
CA ILE A 42 -19.90 -1.44 1.99
C ILE A 42 -21.30 -1.88 1.58
N THR A 43 -21.63 -1.71 0.31
CA THR A 43 -22.94 -2.01 -0.28
C THR A 43 -22.81 -3.01 -1.44
N GLY A 44 -23.95 -3.42 -2.01
CA GLY A 44 -24.02 -4.49 -3.00
C GLY A 44 -24.16 -5.87 -2.36
N SER A 45 -23.71 -6.91 -3.07
CA SER A 45 -23.76 -8.31 -2.59
C SER A 45 -22.38 -8.98 -2.71
N PRO A 46 -21.35 -8.51 -1.99
CA PRO A 46 -20.07 -9.19 -1.94
C PRO A 46 -20.22 -10.56 -1.26
N SER A 47 -19.36 -11.51 -1.65
CA SER A 47 -19.25 -12.77 -0.93
C SER A 47 -18.78 -12.53 0.52
N PRO A 48 -19.11 -13.43 1.47
CA PRO A 48 -18.63 -13.34 2.83
C PRO A 48 -17.11 -13.14 3.00
N PRO A 49 -16.22 -13.88 2.28
CA PRO A 49 -14.78 -13.67 2.39
C PRO A 49 -14.36 -12.29 1.86
N LEU A 50 -14.86 -11.87 0.69
CA LEU A 50 -14.54 -10.54 0.15
C LEU A 50 -14.95 -9.42 1.11
N ARG A 51 -16.13 -9.54 1.73
CA ARG A 51 -16.59 -8.53 2.69
C ARG A 51 -15.70 -8.47 3.93
N ALA A 52 -15.28 -9.61 4.47
CA ALA A 52 -14.39 -9.67 5.63
C ALA A 52 -13.00 -9.06 5.30
N ASP A 53 -12.46 -9.35 4.12
CA ASP A 53 -11.17 -8.82 3.66
C ASP A 53 -11.22 -7.31 3.44
N LEU A 54 -12.29 -6.79 2.85
CA LEU A 54 -12.51 -5.35 2.70
C LEU A 54 -12.64 -4.67 4.06
N GLN A 55 -13.41 -5.24 4.97
CA GLN A 55 -13.56 -4.68 6.32
C GLN A 55 -12.22 -4.63 7.04
N THR A 56 -11.45 -5.71 6.97
CA THR A 56 -10.12 -5.79 7.60
C THR A 56 -9.16 -4.78 6.97
N SER A 57 -9.14 -4.68 5.65
CA SER A 57 -8.26 -3.76 4.92
C SER A 57 -8.55 -2.29 5.24
N ILE A 58 -9.83 -1.93 5.39
CA ILE A 58 -10.24 -0.58 5.78
C ILE A 58 -9.81 -0.30 7.23
N LEU A 59 -10.13 -1.19 8.16
CA LEU A 59 -9.86 -0.98 9.59
C LEU A 59 -8.38 -1.01 9.95
N THR A 60 -7.54 -1.70 9.16
CA THR A 60 -6.09 -1.81 9.42
C THR A 60 -5.25 -0.84 8.59
N GLY A 61 -5.71 -0.47 7.39
CA GLY A 61 -4.97 0.39 6.48
C GLY A 61 -5.29 1.87 6.61
N THR A 62 -6.39 2.20 7.30
CA THR A 62 -6.94 3.56 7.35
C THR A 62 -7.54 3.86 8.73
N ASP A 63 -7.78 5.13 9.03
CA ASP A 63 -8.51 5.56 10.24
C ASP A 63 -10.04 5.61 10.02
N ALA A 64 -10.53 5.06 8.91
CA ALA A 64 -11.94 5.08 8.57
C ALA A 64 -12.73 4.00 9.32
N LYS A 65 -13.96 4.33 9.71
CA LYS A 65 -14.95 3.43 10.32
C LYS A 65 -15.89 2.88 9.27
N ILE A 66 -16.49 1.73 9.58
CA ILE A 66 -17.43 1.06 8.70
C ILE A 66 -18.85 1.29 9.21
N ALA A 67 -19.68 1.96 8.40
CA ALA A 67 -21.11 2.12 8.69
C ALA A 67 -21.91 0.92 8.22
N ILE A 68 -22.92 0.56 9.02
CA ILE A 68 -23.90 -0.47 8.67
C ILE A 68 -24.93 0.08 7.69
N ASN A 69 -25.38 1.32 7.91
CA ASN A 69 -26.33 1.98 7.03
C ASN A 69 -25.58 2.88 6.03
N PRO A 70 -25.89 2.81 4.73
CA PRO A 70 -25.26 3.66 3.72
C PRO A 70 -25.59 5.15 3.87
N LYS A 71 -26.68 5.49 4.58
CA LYS A 71 -27.08 6.88 4.84
C LYS A 71 -26.19 7.59 5.85
N ASP A 72 -25.51 6.83 6.70
CA ASP A 72 -24.65 7.34 7.77
C ASP A 72 -23.17 7.42 7.32
N ALA A 73 -22.90 7.10 6.05
CA ALA A 73 -21.56 7.05 5.48
C ALA A 73 -21.24 8.28 4.63
N ASP A 74 -19.99 8.73 4.72
CA ASP A 74 -19.44 9.78 3.86
C ASP A 74 -19.11 9.24 2.46
N LEU A 75 -18.81 7.93 2.39
CA LEU A 75 -18.46 7.22 1.16
C LEU A 75 -19.18 5.87 1.11
N ILE A 76 -19.73 5.55 -0.06
CA ILE A 76 -20.32 4.24 -0.34
C ILE A 76 -19.39 3.47 -1.29
N LEU A 77 -18.88 2.33 -0.82
CA LEU A 77 -18.20 1.34 -1.64
C LEU A 77 -19.23 0.31 -2.10
N ASP A 78 -19.67 0.41 -3.35
CA ASP A 78 -20.64 -0.51 -3.94
C ASP A 78 -19.95 -1.63 -4.73
N ILE A 79 -20.23 -2.88 -4.35
CA ILE A 79 -19.67 -4.06 -5.01
C ILE A 79 -20.63 -4.53 -6.09
N THR A 80 -20.30 -4.20 -7.34
CA THR A 80 -21.13 -4.51 -8.51
C THR A 80 -21.13 -6.00 -8.85
N SER A 81 -19.99 -6.68 -8.73
CA SER A 81 -19.87 -8.11 -9.04
C SER A 81 -18.76 -8.76 -8.24
N ASP A 82 -19.02 -9.96 -7.74
CA ASP A 82 -18.04 -10.83 -7.11
C ASP A 82 -18.17 -12.22 -7.75
N LEU A 83 -17.20 -12.57 -8.60
CA LEU A 83 -17.17 -13.84 -9.33
C LEU A 83 -16.00 -14.66 -8.82
N ASN A 84 -16.30 -15.79 -8.20
CA ASN A 84 -15.31 -16.77 -7.78
C ASN A 84 -15.32 -17.93 -8.78
N GLY A 85 -14.25 -18.07 -9.56
CA GLY A 85 -14.10 -19.10 -10.57
C GLY A 85 -12.86 -19.97 -10.31
N ARG A 86 -12.84 -21.16 -10.89
CA ARG A 86 -11.61 -21.96 -11.01
C ARG A 86 -11.53 -22.48 -12.42
N GLU A 87 -10.40 -22.23 -13.06
CA GLU A 87 -10.14 -22.67 -14.42
C GLU A 87 -8.89 -23.55 -14.44
N ILE A 88 -8.86 -24.52 -15.33
CA ILE A 88 -7.67 -25.36 -15.51
C ILE A 88 -6.61 -24.53 -16.23
N LEU A 89 -5.47 -24.35 -15.59
CA LEU A 89 -4.35 -23.58 -16.15
C LEU A 89 -3.45 -24.46 -17.03
N ALA A 90 -3.21 -25.71 -16.62
CA ALA A 90 -2.30 -26.60 -17.33
C ALA A 90 -2.58 -28.08 -17.05
N TYR A 91 -2.14 -28.92 -18.00
CA TYR A 91 -2.08 -30.38 -17.89
C TYR A 91 -0.62 -30.87 -17.90
N ASN A 92 -0.33 -31.99 -17.25
CA ASN A 92 0.97 -32.65 -17.29
C ASN A 92 1.10 -33.59 -18.52
N SER A 93 2.26 -34.23 -18.69
CA SER A 93 2.53 -35.16 -19.80
C SER A 93 1.59 -36.38 -19.86
N ASN A 94 0.93 -36.69 -18.75
CA ASN A 94 0.00 -37.81 -18.63
C ASN A 94 -1.47 -37.35 -18.83
N GLY A 95 -1.71 -36.09 -19.22
CA GLY A 95 -3.04 -35.52 -19.43
C GLY A 95 -3.81 -35.19 -18.14
N GLN A 96 -3.16 -35.23 -16.98
CA GLN A 96 -3.78 -34.89 -15.70
C GLN A 96 -3.65 -33.39 -15.42
N VAL A 97 -4.62 -32.80 -14.72
CA VAL A 97 -4.56 -31.38 -14.35
C VAL A 97 -3.38 -31.12 -13.43
N SER A 98 -2.50 -30.21 -13.82
CA SER A 98 -1.30 -29.85 -13.06
C SER A 98 -1.44 -28.53 -12.32
N ALA A 99 -2.29 -27.62 -12.79
CA ALA A 99 -2.46 -26.30 -12.17
C ALA A 99 -3.86 -25.75 -12.42
N TYR A 100 -4.34 -24.94 -11.48
CA TYR A 100 -5.58 -24.18 -11.57
C TYR A 100 -5.30 -22.69 -11.49
N ARG A 101 -6.06 -21.90 -12.24
CA ARG A 101 -6.18 -20.45 -12.08
C ARG A 101 -7.42 -20.18 -11.22
N LEU A 102 -7.20 -19.49 -10.11
CA LEU A 102 -8.22 -19.02 -9.17
C LEU A 102 -8.57 -17.57 -9.51
#